data_AF-A0AAV0QFU2-F1
#
_entry.id   AF-A0AAV0QFU2-F1
#
_cell.length_a   1.000
_cell.length_b   1.000
_cell.length_c   1.000
_cell.angle_alpha   90.00
_cell.angle_beta   90.00
_cell.angle_gamma   90.00
#
_symmetry.space_group_name_H-M   'P 1'
#
loop_
_entity.id
_entity.type
_entity.pdbx_description
1 polymer ?
#
loop_
_entity_poly.entity_id
_entity_poly.type
_entity_poly.pdbx_seq_one_letter_code
_entity_poly.pdbx_strand_id
1 'polypeptide(L)'
;MCKGLIINQIRSSISNDENKRFIYLGDGGGDYCPSLKLGESDYVMPRKNYPLWTRIHSDPLLIKAEVHEWTDGEELAEILLRLIHTISADGKTT
;
A
#
# COMPACT_ATOMS: atom_id res chain seq x y z
N MET A 1 2.07 -14.53 -12.75
CA MET A 1 1.62 -14.58 -11.34
C MET A 1 0.66 -13.41 -11.09
N CYS A 2 -0.55 -13.66 -10.59
CA CYS A 2 -1.52 -12.58 -10.32
C CYS A 2 -1.40 -12.09 -8.87
N LYS A 3 -0.62 -11.04 -8.64
CA LYS A 3 -0.41 -10.46 -7.30
C LYS A 3 -1.73 -10.01 -6.65
N GLY A 4 -2.71 -9.57 -7.45
CA GLY A 4 -4.05 -9.21 -6.95
C GLY A 4 -4.81 -10.38 -6.32
N LEU A 5 -4.69 -11.59 -6.85
CA LEU A 5 -5.28 -12.79 -6.22
C LEU A 5 -4.60 -13.13 -4.90
N ILE A 6 -3.27 -12.96 -4.83
CA ILE A 6 -2.49 -13.19 -3.61
C ILE A 6 -2.92 -12.21 -2.51
N ILE A 7 -3.10 -10.92 -2.81
CA ILE A 7 -3.61 -9.93 -1.85
C ILE A 7 -4.99 -10.32 -1.30
N ASN A 8 -5.91 -10.75 -2.17
CA ASN A 8 -7.23 -11.21 -1.73
C ASN A 8 -7.14 -12.44 -0.81
N GLN A 9 -6.27 -13.40 -1.14
CA GLN A 9 -6.06 -14.58 -0.33
C GLN A 9 -5.49 -14.23 1.06
N ILE A 10 -4.47 -13.36 1.12
CA ILE A 10 -3.91 -12.89 2.39
C ILE A 10 -5.00 -12.21 3.21
N ARG A 11 -5.78 -11.29 2.63
CA ARG A 11 -6.88 -10.62 3.34
C ARG A 11 -7.90 -11.63 3.88
N SER A 12 -8.26 -12.65 3.10
CA SER A 12 -9.19 -13.70 3.55
C SER A 12 -8.64 -14.59 4.67
N SER A 13 -7.31 -14.72 4.77
CA SER A 13 -6.65 -15.55 5.79
C SER A 13 -6.46 -14.83 7.12
N ILE A 14 -6.59 -13.51 7.10
CA ILE A 14 -6.50 -12.66 8.26
C ILE A 14 -7.91 -12.57 8.86
N SER A 15 -8.07 -12.89 10.16
CA SER A 15 -9.33 -12.67 10.90
C SER A 15 -9.84 -11.23 10.67
N ASN A 16 -11.15 -10.98 10.75
CA ASN A 16 -11.80 -9.66 10.63
C ASN A 16 -11.40 -8.65 11.74
N ASP A 17 -10.13 -8.62 12.11
CA ASP A 17 -9.52 -7.64 12.97
C ASP A 17 -9.40 -6.36 12.15
N GLU A 18 -10.35 -5.46 12.39
CA GLU A 18 -10.50 -4.16 11.73
C GLU A 18 -9.26 -3.27 11.91
N ASN A 19 -8.33 -3.65 12.81
CA ASN A 19 -7.08 -2.95 13.04
C ASN A 19 -5.96 -3.30 12.05
N LYS A 20 -6.11 -4.35 11.23
CA LYS A 20 -5.05 -4.77 10.32
C LYS A 20 -5.10 -4.00 9.01
N ARG A 21 -3.95 -3.38 8.68
CA ARG A 21 -3.76 -2.55 7.50
C ARG A 21 -2.68 -3.14 6.61
N PHE A 22 -2.83 -3.01 5.29
CA PHE A 22 -1.80 -3.36 4.32
C PHE A 22 -0.91 -2.15 4.03
N ILE A 23 0.40 -2.40 3.90
CA ILE A 23 1.35 -1.47 3.26
C ILE A 23 1.93 -2.20 2.05
N TYR A 24 1.59 -1.74 0.84
CA TYR A 24 2.03 -2.37 -0.40
C TYR A 24 3.15 -1.57 -1.07
N LEU A 25 4.32 -2.18 -1.29
CA LEU A 25 5.47 -1.55 -1.93
C LEU A 25 5.62 -2.06 -3.38
N GLY A 26 5.91 -1.18 -4.33
CA GLY A 26 6.17 -1.61 -5.71
C GLY A 26 6.65 -0.51 -6.64
N ASP A 27 7.23 -0.91 -7.76
CA ASP A 27 7.71 -0.04 -8.84
C ASP A 27 7.14 -0.46 -10.21
N GLY A 28 6.89 -1.75 -10.41
CA GLY A 28 6.50 -2.33 -11.70
C GLY A 28 5.03 -2.15 -12.07
N GLY A 29 4.73 -2.20 -13.37
CA GLY A 29 3.36 -2.06 -13.88
C GLY A 29 2.43 -3.21 -13.45
N GLY A 30 2.99 -4.37 -13.12
CA GLY A 30 2.27 -5.53 -12.58
C GLY A 30 1.74 -5.32 -11.15
N ASP A 31 2.17 -4.25 -10.48
CA ASP A 31 1.75 -3.87 -9.14
C ASP A 31 0.51 -2.97 -9.12
N TYR A 32 0.06 -2.47 -10.28
CA TYR A 32 -1.12 -1.60 -10.31
C TYR A 32 -2.41 -2.34 -9.93
N CYS A 33 -2.59 -3.56 -10.44
CA CYS A 33 -3.77 -4.38 -10.13
C CYS A 33 -3.93 -4.69 -8.63
N PRO A 34 -2.90 -5.15 -7.89
CA PRO A 34 -3.02 -5.32 -6.44
C PRO A 34 -3.23 -3.99 -5.69
N SER A 35 -2.68 -2.86 -6.15
CA SER A 35 -2.96 -1.54 -5.54
C SER A 35 -4.45 -1.16 -5.58
N LEU A 36 -5.18 -1.53 -6.64
CA LEU A 36 -6.63 -1.32 -6.74
C LEU A 36 -7.45 -2.18 -5.76
N LYS A 37 -6.84 -3.19 -5.12
CA LYS A 37 -7.52 -4.06 -4.13
C LYS A 37 -7.39 -3.54 -2.69
N LEU A 38 -6.52 -2.55 -2.47
CA LEU A 38 -6.32 -1.95 -1.16
C LEU A 38 -7.54 -1.10 -0.76
N GLY A 39 -7.81 -1.03 0.54
CA GLY A 39 -8.90 -0.25 1.13
C GLY A 39 -8.47 1.15 1.58
N GLU A 40 -9.39 1.92 2.13
CA GLU A 40 -9.17 3.30 2.58
C GLU A 40 -8.21 3.40 3.78
N SER A 41 -8.12 2.35 4.59
CA SER A 41 -7.20 2.25 5.72
C SER A 41 -5.81 1.72 5.34
N ASP A 42 -5.61 1.32 4.08
CA ASP A 42 -4.37 0.73 3.60
C ASP A 42 -3.46 1.80 2.96
N TYR A 43 -2.20 1.42 2.73
CA TYR A 43 -1.18 2.28 2.13
C TYR A 43 -0.57 1.62 0.89
N VAL A 44 -0.26 2.42 -0.12
CA VAL A 44 0.55 2.02 -1.28
C VAL A 44 1.76 2.93 -1.42
N MET A 45 2.92 2.33 -1.66
CA MET A 45 4.21 3.01 -1.75
C MET A 45 4.84 2.83 -3.13
N PRO A 46 4.46 3.65 -4.14
CA PRO A 46 4.98 3.52 -5.49
C PRO A 46 6.34 4.22 -5.67
N ARG A 47 7.29 3.56 -6.33
CA ARG A 47 8.58 4.20 -6.66
C ARG A 47 8.39 5.30 -7.70
N LYS A 48 8.82 6.53 -7.40
CA LYS A 48 8.72 7.70 -8.28
C LYS A 48 9.33 7.43 -9.65
N ASN A 49 8.65 7.87 -10.70
CA ASN A 49 9.06 7.73 -12.10
C ASN A 49 9.13 6.28 -12.63
N TYR A 50 8.56 5.30 -11.91
CA TYR A 50 8.39 3.92 -12.39
C TYR A 50 6.94 3.63 -12.80
N PRO A 51 6.67 2.53 -13.54
CA PRO A 51 5.35 2.29 -14.12
C PRO A 51 4.18 2.25 -13.14
N LEU A 52 4.37 1.78 -11.90
CA LEU A 52 3.32 1.83 -10.88
C LEU A 52 2.93 3.28 -10.57
N TRP A 53 3.93 4.11 -10.29
CA TRP A 53 3.76 5.53 -9.99
C TRP A 53 3.07 6.28 -11.12
N THR A 54 3.50 6.06 -12.37
CA THR A 54 2.87 6.68 -13.54
C THR A 54 1.39 6.32 -13.67
N ARG A 55 1.03 5.05 -13.46
CA ARG A 55 -0.37 4.61 -13.55
C ARG A 55 -1.24 5.19 -12.44
N ILE A 56 -0.73 5.25 -11.21
CA ILE A 56 -1.42 5.88 -10.08
C ILE A 56 -1.63 7.38 -10.33
N HIS A 57 -0.60 8.09 -10.82
CA HIS A 57 -0.71 9.52 -11.12
C HIS A 57 -1.60 9.85 -12.31
N SER A 58 -1.78 8.91 -13.24
CA SER A 58 -2.66 9.10 -14.40
C SER A 58 -4.14 9.11 -14.00
N ASP A 59 -4.52 8.34 -12.98
CA ASP A 59 -5.89 8.30 -12.46
C ASP A 59 -5.88 7.96 -10.95
N PRO A 60 -5.61 8.95 -10.08
CA PRO A 60 -5.46 8.73 -8.64
C PRO A 60 -6.78 8.34 -7.97
N LEU A 61 -7.93 8.68 -8.58
CA LEU A 61 -9.25 8.42 -8.01
C LEU A 61 -9.60 6.93 -7.93
N LEU A 62 -8.90 6.08 -8.70
CA LEU A 62 -9.06 4.63 -8.65
C LEU A 62 -8.35 3.98 -7.46
N ILE A 63 -7.43 4.70 -6.82
CA ILE A 63 -6.67 4.20 -5.66
C ILE A 63 -7.38 4.65 -4.38
N LYS A 64 -7.92 3.68 -3.63
CA LYS A 64 -8.54 3.95 -2.32
C LYS A 64 -7.53 4.12 -1.20
N ALA A 65 -6.39 3.44 -1.31
CA ALA A 65 -5.33 3.49 -0.31
C ALA A 65 -4.60 4.84 -0.33
N GLU A 66 -4.04 5.23 0.81
CA GLU A 66 -3.17 6.39 0.89
C GLU A 66 -1.86 6.13 0.13
N VAL A 67 -1.43 7.10 -0.68
CA VAL A 67 -0.28 6.95 -1.58
C VAL A 67 0.95 7.66 -0.98
N HIS A 68 2.04 6.91 -0.76
CA HIS A 68 3.33 7.45 -0.34
C HIS A 68 4.46 7.05 -1.29
N GLU A 69 4.74 7.93 -2.22
CA GLU A 69 5.81 7.76 -3.20
C GLU A 69 7.22 7.87 -2.60
N TRP A 70 8.19 7.17 -3.19
CA TRP A 70 9.59 7.16 -2.76
C TRP A 70 10.56 7.11 -3.94
N THR A 71 11.77 7.65 -3.77
CA THR A 71 12.80 7.75 -4.82
C THR A 71 13.89 6.70 -4.66
N ASP A 72 14.38 6.55 -3.43
CA ASP A 72 15.49 5.69 -3.04
C ASP A 72 15.19 4.90 -1.75
N GLY A 73 16.17 4.11 -1.31
CA GLY A 73 16.02 3.25 -0.14
C GLY A 73 15.95 4.00 1.19
N GLU A 74 16.47 5.22 1.28
CA GLU A 74 16.44 6.03 2.50
C GLU A 74 15.06 6.64 2.69
N GLU A 75 14.50 7.27 1.64
CA GLU A 75 13.14 7.80 1.63
C GLU A 75 12.11 6.67 1.86
N LEU A 76 12.32 5.50 1.23
CA LEU A 76 11.51 4.30 1.48
C LEU A 76 11.48 3.93 2.97
N ALA A 77 12.66 3.84 3.59
CA ALA A 77 12.79 3.41 4.99
C ALA A 77 12.14 4.42 5.94
N GLU A 78 12.36 5.72 5.73
CA GLU A 78 11.77 6.78 6.54
C GLU A 78 10.23 6.73 6.51
N ILE A 79 9.65 6.67 5.31
CA ILE A 79 8.20 6.63 5.13
C ILE A 79 7.64 5.34 5.75
N LEU A 80 8.24 4.18 5.46
CA LEU A 80 7.74 2.90 5.96
C LEU A 80 7.72 2.85 7.49
N LEU A 81 8.78 3.32 8.14
CA LEU A 81 8.84 3.38 9.60
C LEU A 81 7.78 4.32 10.15
N ARG A 82 7.60 5.50 9.56
CA ARG A 82 6.54 6.44 9.95
C ARG A 82 5.16 5.80 9.89
N LEU A 83 4.83 5.09 8.81
CA LEU A 83 3.55 4.40 8.66
C LEU A 83 3.36 3.31 9.73
N ILE A 84 4.39 2.49 9.98
CA ILE A 84 4.33 1.45 11.02
C ILE A 84 4.08 2.07 12.41
N HIS A 85 4.73 3.20 12.70
CA HIS A 85 4.52 3.93 13.96
C HIS A 85 3.10 4.50 14.07
N THR A 86 2.55 5.09 13.01
CA THR A 86 1.17 5.57 12.97
C THR A 86 0.17 4.44 13.23
N ILE A 87 0.31 3.30 12.53
CA ILE A 87 -0.57 2.15 12.71
C ILE A 87 -0.51 1.60 14.15
N SER A 88 0.69 1.56 14.73
CA SER A 88 0.90 1.07 16.10
C SER A 88 0.37 2.02 17.18
N ALA A 89 0.25 3.32 16.87
CA ALA A 89 -0.32 4.31 17.77
C ALA A 89 -1.86 4.27 17.74
N ASP A 90 -2.46 4.15 16.55
CA ASP A 90 -3.91 4.09 16.37
C ASP A 90 -4.55 2.91 17.12
N GLY A 91 -3.86 1.78 17.21
CA GLY A 91 -4.33 0.57 17.93
C GLY A 91 -4.28 0.66 19.45
N LYS A 92 -3.78 1.75 20.05
CA LYS A 92 -3.68 1.93 21.52
C LYS A 92 -4.82 2.76 22.12
N THR A 93 -5.79 3.17 21.31
CA THR A 93 -6.86 4.10 21.71
C THR A 93 -8.13 3.43 22.27
N THR A 94 -8.03 2.20 22.76
CA THR A 94 -9.18 1.44 23.33
C THR A 94 -8.84 0.82 24.67
#